data_AF-A0A955UYM6-F1
#
_entry.id   AF-A0A955UYM6-F1
#
_cell.length_a   1.000
_cell.length_b   1.000
_cell.length_c   1.000
_cell.angle_alpha   90.00
_cell.angle_beta   90.00
_cell.angle_gamma   90.00
#
_symmetry.space_group_name_H-M   'P 1'
#
loop_
_entity.id
_entity.type
_entity.pdbx_description
1 polymer ?
#
loop_
_entity_poly.entity_id
_entity_poly.type
_entity_poly.pdbx_seq_one_letter_code
_entity_poly.pdbx_strand_id
1 'polypeptide(L)'
;GVPDAPPLALGLALRGDGGGEWCCRLQSGRLEVAAGGRDSADVTVVQSVEDWRGALWGGRGGAFGRALARAFAPSSAPALRAARLVPAGSAASLRAIDALVRISIVGEAAGDWSVDLRVGPGPIPEEPRAMLAIDVEDAAALARRELDPVSAVLSGRIEVRGDVALLLRLQAAGAELVARPTR
;
A
#
# COMPACT_ATOMS: atom_id res chain seq x y z
N GLY A 1 3.60 28.69 -10.73
CA GLY A 1 3.88 27.98 -9.48
C GLY A 1 2.82 26.93 -9.32
N VAL A 2 3.20 25.65 -9.28
CA VAL A 2 2.24 24.56 -9.04
C VAL A 2 1.74 24.74 -7.60
N PRO A 3 0.42 24.77 -7.35
CA PRO A 3 -0.08 24.81 -5.98
C PRO A 3 0.39 23.56 -5.24
N ASP A 4 0.94 23.74 -4.04
CA ASP A 4 1.34 22.66 -3.14
C ASP A 4 0.13 21.76 -2.91
N ALA A 5 0.13 20.58 -3.56
CA ALA A 5 -0.75 19.51 -3.13
C ALA A 5 -0.40 19.21 -1.66
N PRO A 6 -1.40 19.11 -0.76
CA PRO A 6 -1.12 18.83 0.63
C PRO A 6 -0.28 17.56 0.74
N PRO A 7 0.78 17.57 1.55
CA PRO A 7 1.73 16.48 1.62
C PRO A 7 1.03 15.21 2.09
N LEU A 8 1.21 14.13 1.33
CA LEU A 8 0.70 12.81 1.70
C LEU A 8 1.40 12.35 2.99
N ALA A 9 0.61 12.02 4.00
CA ALA A 9 1.11 11.40 5.22
C ALA A 9 0.95 9.88 5.12
N LEU A 10 2.08 9.17 5.19
CA LEU A 10 2.12 7.71 5.12
C LEU A 10 2.38 7.12 6.50
N GLY A 11 1.49 6.27 6.97
CA GLY A 11 1.68 5.48 8.18
C GLY A 11 2.39 4.16 7.90
N LEU A 12 3.13 3.68 8.88
CA LEU A 12 3.62 2.30 8.95
C LEU A 12 3.28 1.75 10.33
N ALA A 13 2.68 0.56 10.39
CA ALA A 13 2.41 -0.16 11.62
C ALA A 13 2.93 -1.59 11.48
N LEU A 14 3.98 -1.92 12.23
CA LEU A 14 4.57 -3.26 12.29
C LEU A 14 4.12 -3.96 13.57
N ARG A 15 3.44 -5.09 13.43
CA ARG A 15 2.90 -5.89 14.53
C ARG A 15 3.83 -7.04 14.92
N GLY A 16 3.98 -7.31 16.21
CA GLY A 16 4.84 -8.36 16.75
C GLY A 16 6.11 -7.82 17.39
N ASP A 17 7.02 -8.72 17.75
CA ASP A 17 8.25 -8.37 18.48
C ASP A 17 9.18 -7.46 17.66
N GLY A 18 9.66 -6.38 18.30
CA GLY A 18 10.41 -5.32 17.62
C GLY A 18 9.59 -4.46 16.66
N GLY A 19 8.25 -4.53 16.73
CA GLY A 19 7.31 -3.71 15.97
C GLY A 19 7.15 -2.29 16.51
N GLY A 20 6.25 -1.54 15.89
CA GLY A 20 5.97 -0.15 16.25
C GLY A 20 5.10 0.55 15.23
N GLU A 21 4.80 1.82 15.47
CA GLU A 21 4.08 2.68 14.54
C GLU A 21 4.92 3.91 14.18
N TRP A 22 4.80 4.37 12.94
CA TRP A 22 5.49 5.54 12.41
C TRP A 22 4.62 6.32 11.43
N CYS A 23 4.86 7.62 11.35
CA CYS A 23 4.34 8.49 10.31
C CYS A 23 5.50 9.10 9.52
N CYS A 24 5.43 8.91 8.20
CA CYS A 24 6.36 9.43 7.21
C CYS A 24 5.67 10.57 6.44
N ARG A 25 6.26 11.76 6.43
CA ARG A 25 5.77 12.92 5.65
C ARG A 25 6.84 13.38 4.68
N LEU A 26 6.46 13.57 3.42
CA LEU A 26 7.32 14.19 2.42
C LEU A 26 6.86 15.62 2.18
N GLN A 27 7.70 16.60 2.52
CA GLN A 27 7.42 18.03 2.33
C GLN A 27 8.64 18.68 1.67
N SER A 28 8.45 19.32 0.53
CA SER A 28 9.51 20.06 -0.18
C SER A 28 10.80 19.25 -0.41
N GLY A 29 10.67 17.96 -0.73
CA GLY A 29 11.81 17.05 -0.94
C GLY A 29 12.47 16.53 0.34
N ARG A 30 12.02 16.95 1.52
CA ARG A 30 12.46 16.44 2.82
C ARG A 30 11.50 15.37 3.33
N LEU A 31 12.07 14.24 3.73
CA LEU A 31 11.34 13.23 4.47
C LEU A 31 11.50 13.47 5.97
N GLU A 32 10.37 13.51 6.67
CA GLU A 32 10.30 13.47 8.12
C GLU A 32 9.66 12.15 8.56
N VAL A 33 10.30 11.46 9.49
CA VAL A 33 9.77 10.24 10.11
C VAL A 33 9.59 10.50 11.59
N ALA A 34 8.37 10.34 12.08
CA ALA A 34 8.03 10.42 13.49
C ALA A 34 7.58 9.05 14.00
N ALA A 35 8.01 8.66 15.19
CA ALA A 35 7.43 7.51 15.88
C ALA A 35 6.00 7.84 16.33
N GLY A 36 5.09 6.88 16.19
CA GLY A 36 3.65 7.07 16.37
C GLY A 36 3.05 8.05 15.36
N GLY A 37 1.90 8.65 15.71
CA GLY A 37 1.31 9.77 14.97
C GLY A 37 0.68 9.40 13.61
N ARG A 38 0.46 8.12 13.35
CA ARG A 38 -0.17 7.64 12.10
C ARG A 38 -1.67 7.88 12.06
N ASP A 39 -2.30 8.33 13.15
CA ASP A 39 -3.75 8.64 13.17
C ASP A 39 -4.14 9.72 12.15
N SER A 40 -3.20 10.58 11.77
CA SER A 40 -3.38 11.59 10.73
C SER A 40 -3.04 11.13 9.31
N ALA A 41 -2.50 9.90 9.17
CA ALA A 41 -2.03 9.37 7.90
C ALA A 41 -3.18 9.17 6.91
N ASP A 42 -2.93 9.48 5.66
CA ASP A 42 -3.87 9.26 4.57
C ASP A 42 -3.96 7.77 4.22
N VAL A 43 -2.82 7.07 4.33
CA VAL A 43 -2.71 5.62 4.16
C VAL A 43 -1.67 5.09 5.12
N THR A 44 -1.99 4.00 5.82
CA THR A 44 -1.07 3.26 6.68
C THR A 44 -0.87 1.85 6.14
N VAL A 45 0.40 1.48 5.93
CA VAL A 45 0.80 0.09 5.68
C VAL A 45 0.84 -0.64 7.02
N VAL A 46 0.11 -1.74 7.14
CA VAL A 46 0.03 -2.56 8.35
C VAL A 46 0.53 -3.96 8.00
N GLN A 47 1.50 -4.46 8.76
CA GLN A 47 2.13 -5.76 8.48
C GLN A 47 2.72 -6.40 9.74
N SER A 48 2.92 -7.72 9.75
CA SER A 48 3.72 -8.36 10.80
C SER A 48 5.20 -8.04 10.64
N VAL A 49 5.96 -8.00 11.73
CA VAL A 49 7.42 -7.85 11.67
C VAL A 49 8.07 -9.00 10.90
N GLU A 50 7.50 -10.21 11.02
CA GLU A 50 7.96 -11.39 10.29
C GLU A 50 7.85 -11.21 8.78
N ASP A 51 6.68 -10.81 8.28
CA ASP A 51 6.44 -10.59 6.85
C ASP A 51 7.27 -9.43 6.30
N TRP A 52 7.43 -8.37 7.09
CA TRP A 52 8.26 -7.23 6.75
C TRP A 52 9.73 -7.61 6.57
N ARG A 53 10.30 -8.32 7.56
CA ARG A 53 11.69 -8.80 7.52
C ARG A 53 11.88 -9.87 6.44
N GLY A 54 10.91 -10.77 6.31
CA GLY A 54 10.87 -11.79 5.27
C GLY A 54 10.90 -11.17 3.87
N ALA A 55 10.19 -10.05 3.65
CA ALA A 55 10.23 -9.33 2.38
C ALA A 55 11.56 -8.60 2.14
N LEU A 56 12.12 -7.95 3.16
CA LEU A 56 13.39 -7.20 3.07
C LEU A 56 14.61 -8.09 2.82
N TRP A 57 14.68 -9.23 3.51
CA TRP A 57 15.90 -10.04 3.56
C TRP A 57 15.71 -11.45 3.01
N GLY A 58 14.50 -12.00 3.07
CA GLY A 58 14.20 -13.39 2.66
C GLY A 58 13.46 -13.52 1.33
N GLY A 59 13.08 -12.41 0.68
CA GLY A 59 12.32 -12.42 -0.58
C GLY A 59 10.85 -12.88 -0.47
N ARG A 60 10.29 -13.04 0.75
CA ARG A 60 8.86 -13.38 0.96
C ARG A 60 7.95 -12.32 0.34
N GLY A 61 6.74 -12.73 -0.06
CA GLY A 61 5.81 -11.87 -0.80
C GLY A 61 6.21 -11.57 -2.24
N GLY A 62 7.23 -12.26 -2.77
CA GLY A 62 7.63 -12.17 -4.17
C GLY A 62 7.99 -10.75 -4.62
N ALA A 63 7.52 -10.35 -5.80
CA ALA A 63 7.77 -9.01 -6.34
C ALA A 63 7.15 -7.90 -5.48
N PHE A 64 6.00 -8.16 -4.86
CA PHE A 64 5.25 -7.17 -4.07
C PHE A 64 5.93 -6.92 -2.72
N GLY A 65 6.32 -7.99 -2.02
CA GLY A 65 7.13 -7.90 -0.80
C GLY A 65 8.44 -7.17 -1.05
N ARG A 66 9.17 -7.51 -2.14
CA ARG A 66 10.39 -6.79 -2.50
C ARG A 66 10.16 -5.32 -2.86
N ALA A 67 9.06 -4.99 -3.53
CA ALA A 67 8.72 -3.61 -3.87
C ALA A 67 8.42 -2.80 -2.60
N LEU A 68 7.66 -3.37 -1.67
CA LEU A 68 7.36 -2.77 -0.36
C LEU A 68 8.64 -2.59 0.45
N ALA A 69 9.45 -3.63 0.58
CA ALA A 69 10.78 -3.58 1.22
C ALA A 69 11.67 -2.47 0.64
N ARG A 70 11.78 -2.39 -0.69
CA ARG A 70 12.58 -1.35 -1.38
C ARG A 70 12.02 0.06 -1.21
N ALA A 71 10.70 0.18 -1.02
CA ALA A 71 10.10 1.46 -0.70
C ALA A 71 10.54 2.00 0.65
N PHE A 72 11.11 1.17 1.53
CA PHE A 72 11.65 1.60 2.82
C PHE A 72 13.14 1.33 2.98
N ALA A 73 13.86 1.08 1.88
CA ALA A 73 15.31 0.88 1.89
C ALA A 73 16.06 2.20 2.20
N PRO A 74 17.18 2.17 2.96
CA PRO A 74 17.90 3.37 3.42
C PRO A 74 18.44 4.29 2.32
N SER A 75 18.67 3.78 1.10
CA SER A 75 19.35 4.49 0.01
C SER A 75 18.44 5.35 -0.87
N SER A 76 17.22 5.65 -0.43
CA SER A 76 16.23 6.48 -1.14
C SER A 76 15.21 7.00 -0.16
N ALA A 77 14.63 8.19 -0.36
CA ALA A 77 13.55 8.71 0.48
C ALA A 77 12.35 7.73 0.51
N PRO A 78 12.11 7.00 1.62
CA PRO A 78 11.09 5.96 1.65
C PRO A 78 9.67 6.40 1.30
N ALA A 79 9.27 7.59 1.77
CA ALA A 79 7.92 8.09 1.50
C ALA A 79 7.63 8.29 0.01
N LEU A 80 8.61 8.70 -0.80
CA LEU A 80 8.41 8.93 -2.23
C LEU A 80 8.22 7.60 -2.98
N ARG A 81 8.85 6.52 -2.52
CA ARG A 81 8.69 5.18 -3.12
C ARG A 81 7.42 4.49 -2.61
N ALA A 82 7.11 4.62 -1.32
CA ALA A 82 5.89 4.09 -0.75
C ALA A 82 4.65 4.79 -1.34
N ALA A 83 4.71 6.10 -1.59
CA ALA A 83 3.65 6.83 -2.30
C ALA A 83 3.40 6.31 -3.73
N ARG A 84 4.37 5.64 -4.37
CA ARG A 84 4.17 5.00 -5.68
C ARG A 84 3.50 3.62 -5.59
N LEU A 85 3.50 3.01 -4.40
CA LEU A 85 2.82 1.73 -4.13
C LEU A 85 1.38 1.95 -3.68
N VAL A 86 1.09 3.12 -3.12
CA VAL A 86 -0.26 3.55 -2.75
C VAL A 86 -0.96 4.10 -4.01
N PRO A 87 -2.26 3.84 -4.21
CA PRO A 87 -3.01 4.46 -5.28
C PRO A 87 -2.79 5.98 -5.29
N ALA A 88 -2.43 6.53 -6.45
CA ALA A 88 -2.25 7.96 -6.64
C ALA A 88 -3.64 8.63 -6.56
N GLY A 89 -4.13 8.87 -5.35
CA GLY A 89 -5.36 9.58 -5.05
C GLY A 89 -5.07 10.93 -4.39
N SER A 90 -6.01 11.87 -4.48
CA SER A 90 -5.91 13.07 -3.64
C SER A 90 -6.03 12.66 -2.17
N ALA A 91 -5.29 13.32 -1.28
CA ALA A 91 -5.38 13.10 0.17
C ALA A 91 -6.85 13.17 0.65
N ALA A 92 -7.66 14.09 0.10
CA ALA A 92 -9.08 14.20 0.41
C ALA A 92 -9.87 12.95 -0.01
N SER A 93 -9.65 12.43 -1.22
CA SER A 93 -10.32 11.23 -1.72
C SER A 93 -9.97 10.00 -0.87
N LEU A 94 -8.69 9.85 -0.47
CA LEU A 94 -8.25 8.74 0.38
C LEU A 94 -8.83 8.84 1.80
N ARG A 95 -8.85 10.05 2.39
CA ARG A 95 -9.44 10.28 3.72
C ARG A 95 -10.92 9.92 3.80
N ALA A 96 -11.66 10.04 2.70
CA ALA A 96 -13.09 9.72 2.63
C ALA A 96 -13.40 8.21 2.53
N ILE A 97 -12.41 7.37 2.21
CA ILE A 97 -12.63 5.93 1.99
C ILE A 97 -12.80 5.17 3.30
N ASP A 98 -12.02 5.53 4.33
CA ASP A 98 -12.09 4.97 5.68
C ASP A 98 -12.29 3.43 5.68
N ALA A 99 -11.25 2.69 5.27
CA ALA A 99 -11.31 1.23 5.25
C ALA A 99 -9.97 0.56 5.56
N LEU A 100 -10.03 -0.73 5.92
CA LEU A 100 -8.89 -1.64 5.92
C LEU A 100 -9.06 -2.63 4.78
N VAL A 101 -8.03 -2.79 3.96
CA VAL A 101 -8.00 -3.77 2.86
C VAL A 101 -6.80 -4.67 3.03
N ARG A 102 -7.01 -6.00 2.96
CA ARG A 102 -5.91 -6.97 2.97
C ARG A 102 -5.52 -7.35 1.55
N ILE A 103 -4.23 -7.45 1.30
CA ILE A 103 -3.66 -8.02 0.09
C ILE A 103 -2.78 -9.20 0.50
N SER A 104 -3.10 -10.38 0.02
CA SER A 104 -2.35 -11.61 0.25
C SER A 104 -1.71 -12.06 -1.05
N ILE A 105 -0.43 -12.40 -1.01
CA ILE A 105 0.25 -13.06 -2.13
C ILE A 105 0.30 -14.54 -1.81
N VAL A 106 -0.30 -15.36 -2.67
CA VAL A 106 -0.41 -16.81 -2.49
C VAL A 106 0.51 -17.55 -3.45
N GLY A 107 0.83 -18.81 -3.15
CA GLY A 107 1.75 -19.65 -3.91
C GLY A 107 2.96 -20.10 -3.09
N GLU A 108 3.62 -21.19 -3.49
CA GLU A 108 4.70 -21.82 -2.70
C GLU A 108 5.83 -20.84 -2.35
N ALA A 109 6.21 -19.97 -3.31
CA ALA A 109 7.27 -18.99 -3.12
C ALA A 109 6.86 -17.77 -2.26
N ALA A 110 5.57 -17.53 -2.06
CA ALA A 110 5.06 -16.41 -1.28
C ALA A 110 4.86 -16.76 0.20
N GLY A 111 4.51 -18.03 0.49
CA GLY A 111 4.02 -18.44 1.79
C GLY A 111 2.72 -17.70 2.17
N ASP A 112 2.45 -17.57 3.47
CA ASP A 112 1.24 -16.86 3.97
C ASP A 112 1.40 -15.33 4.02
N TRP A 113 2.21 -14.75 3.12
CA TRP A 113 2.55 -13.34 3.17
C TRP A 113 1.33 -12.46 2.87
N SER A 114 1.12 -11.45 3.70
CA SER A 114 0.07 -10.45 3.48
C SER A 114 0.49 -9.06 3.93
N VAL A 115 -0.22 -8.07 3.39
CA VAL A 115 -0.11 -6.66 3.79
C VAL A 115 -1.51 -6.08 3.90
N ASP A 116 -1.73 -5.32 4.96
CA ASP A 116 -2.95 -4.56 5.17
C ASP A 116 -2.71 -3.09 4.79
N LEU A 117 -3.67 -2.50 4.09
CA LEU A 117 -3.71 -1.09 3.76
C LEU A 117 -4.87 -0.45 4.50
N ARG A 118 -4.54 0.31 5.54
CA ARG A 118 -5.49 1.19 6.21
C ARG A 118 -5.57 2.49 5.42
N VAL A 119 -6.70 2.73 4.77
CA VAL A 119 -6.96 3.93 3.98
C VAL A 119 -7.83 4.89 4.78
N GLY A 120 -7.36 6.12 4.91
CA GLY A 120 -7.92 7.15 5.76
C GLY A 120 -7.31 7.21 7.17
N PRO A 121 -7.54 8.33 7.87
CA PRO A 121 -7.02 8.59 9.21
C PRO A 121 -7.77 7.77 10.27
N GLY A 122 -7.27 7.73 11.50
CA GLY A 122 -7.91 7.03 12.61
C GLY A 122 -7.48 5.57 12.75
N PRO A 123 -8.03 4.83 13.73
CA PRO A 123 -7.49 3.54 14.20
C PRO A 123 -7.45 2.47 13.10
N ILE A 124 -6.56 1.47 13.26
CA ILE A 124 -6.53 0.30 12.37
C ILE A 124 -7.63 -0.67 12.85
N PRO A 125 -8.64 -0.98 12.03
CA PRO A 125 -9.63 -2.01 12.36
C PRO A 125 -8.98 -3.38 12.57
N GLU A 126 -9.66 -4.27 13.29
CA GLU A 126 -9.20 -5.67 13.43
C GLU A 126 -9.41 -6.46 12.14
N GLU A 127 -10.55 -6.27 11.48
CA GLU A 127 -10.95 -7.01 10.29
C GLU A 127 -10.90 -6.15 9.01
N PRO A 128 -10.36 -6.70 7.90
CA PRO A 128 -10.40 -6.03 6.61
C PRO A 128 -11.81 -6.05 6.03
N ARG A 129 -12.22 -4.92 5.44
CA ARG A 129 -13.51 -4.79 4.72
C ARG A 129 -13.48 -5.44 3.34
N ALA A 130 -12.29 -5.56 2.76
CA ALA A 130 -12.07 -6.28 1.51
C ALA A 130 -10.71 -6.99 1.55
N MET A 131 -10.62 -8.13 0.88
CA MET A 131 -9.42 -8.93 0.77
C MET A 131 -9.15 -9.27 -0.69
N LEU A 132 -7.90 -9.13 -1.11
CA LEU A 132 -7.41 -9.57 -2.41
C LEU A 132 -6.44 -10.73 -2.20
N ALA A 133 -6.62 -11.84 -2.90
CA ALA A 133 -5.61 -12.87 -3.02
C ALA A 133 -5.08 -12.88 -4.46
N ILE A 134 -3.77 -12.81 -4.60
CA ILE A 134 -3.08 -12.72 -5.89
C ILE A 134 -2.02 -13.82 -5.90
N ASP A 135 -2.02 -14.64 -6.94
CA ASP A 135 -0.95 -15.59 -7.15
C ASP A 135 0.42 -14.88 -7.33
N VAL A 136 1.51 -15.49 -6.86
CA VAL A 136 2.85 -14.89 -6.89
C VAL A 136 3.33 -14.57 -8.31
N GLU A 137 2.96 -15.36 -9.32
CA GLU A 137 3.28 -15.08 -10.72
C GLU A 137 2.49 -13.88 -11.24
N ASP A 138 1.21 -13.78 -10.86
CA ASP A 138 0.34 -12.66 -11.24
C ASP A 138 0.73 -11.37 -10.55
N ALA A 139 1.15 -11.45 -9.28
CA ALA A 139 1.75 -10.33 -8.58
C ALA A 139 3.01 -9.82 -9.27
N ALA A 140 3.84 -10.73 -9.80
CA ALA A 140 5.03 -10.37 -10.58
C ALA A 140 4.68 -9.76 -11.95
N ALA A 141 3.63 -10.23 -12.61
CA ALA A 141 3.13 -9.66 -13.87
C ALA A 141 2.53 -8.26 -13.66
N LEU A 142 1.75 -8.06 -12.60
CA LEU A 142 1.19 -6.75 -12.20
C LEU A 142 2.31 -5.75 -11.89
N ALA A 143 3.33 -6.16 -11.12
CA ALA A 143 4.48 -5.32 -10.80
C ALA A 143 5.27 -4.88 -12.05
N ARG A 144 5.31 -5.72 -13.09
CA ARG A 144 5.93 -5.43 -14.40
C ARG A 144 5.00 -4.71 -15.37
N ARG A 145 3.73 -4.50 -15.01
CA ARG A 145 2.66 -3.97 -15.88
C ARG A 145 2.38 -4.83 -17.12
N GLU A 146 2.67 -6.12 -17.03
CA GLU A 146 2.34 -7.13 -18.05
C GLU A 146 0.92 -7.67 -17.88
N LEU A 147 0.35 -7.51 -16.68
CA LEU A 147 -1.03 -7.85 -16.36
C LEU A 147 -1.79 -6.57 -16.00
N ASP A 148 -2.95 -6.36 -16.62
CA ASP A 148 -3.87 -5.28 -16.27
C ASP A 148 -4.67 -5.65 -15.01
N PRO A 149 -4.67 -4.82 -13.95
CA PRO A 149 -5.36 -5.14 -12.70
C PRO A 149 -6.86 -5.35 -12.85
N VAL A 150 -7.54 -4.59 -13.72
CA VAL A 150 -8.99 -4.70 -13.91
C VAL A 150 -9.33 -6.02 -14.58
N SER A 151 -8.63 -6.34 -15.67
CA SER A 151 -8.77 -7.59 -16.39
C SER A 151 -8.44 -8.80 -15.52
N ALA A 152 -7.45 -8.68 -14.63
CA ALA A 152 -7.08 -9.74 -13.69
C ALA A 152 -8.18 -10.04 -12.67
N VAL A 153 -8.87 -9.01 -12.16
CA VAL A 153 -10.06 -9.20 -11.30
C VAL A 153 -11.20 -9.83 -12.09
N LEU A 154 -11.52 -9.30 -13.28
CA LEU A 154 -12.64 -9.80 -14.10
C LEU A 154 -12.44 -11.24 -14.59
N SER A 155 -11.20 -11.66 -14.80
CA SER A 155 -10.84 -13.04 -15.20
C SER A 155 -10.68 -14.00 -14.01
N GLY A 156 -10.81 -13.52 -12.77
CA GLY A 156 -10.67 -14.33 -11.56
C GLY A 156 -9.23 -14.67 -11.17
N ARG A 157 -8.23 -14.05 -11.81
CA ARG A 157 -6.80 -14.18 -11.46
C ARG A 157 -6.44 -13.45 -10.18
N ILE A 158 -7.22 -12.43 -9.83
CA ILE A 158 -7.22 -11.81 -8.51
C ILE A 158 -8.54 -12.19 -7.84
N GLU A 159 -8.45 -13.01 -6.80
CA GLU A 159 -9.62 -13.33 -5.99
C GLU A 159 -9.95 -12.13 -5.10
N VAL A 160 -11.22 -11.72 -5.13
CA VAL A 160 -11.73 -10.62 -4.30
C VAL A 160 -12.78 -11.16 -3.34
N ARG A 161 -12.61 -10.87 -2.04
CA ARG A 161 -13.62 -11.15 -1.00
C ARG A 161 -14.01 -9.87 -0.27
N GLY A 162 -15.27 -9.80 0.18
CA GLY A 162 -15.80 -8.66 0.90
C GLY A 162 -16.32 -7.54 -0.01
N ASP A 163 -16.05 -6.29 0.34
CA ASP A 163 -16.61 -5.13 -0.35
C ASP A 163 -15.91 -4.82 -1.69
N VAL A 164 -16.46 -5.33 -2.79
CA VAL A 164 -15.97 -5.05 -4.15
C VAL A 164 -16.09 -3.57 -4.52
N ALA A 165 -17.14 -2.88 -4.06
CA ALA A 165 -17.37 -1.48 -4.38
C ALA A 165 -16.30 -0.58 -3.74
N LEU A 166 -15.78 -0.94 -2.57
CA LEU A 166 -14.60 -0.32 -1.97
C LEU A 166 -13.37 -0.44 -2.88
N LEU A 167 -13.10 -1.62 -3.44
CA LEU A 167 -11.94 -1.82 -4.32
C LEU A 167 -12.02 -1.00 -5.60
N LEU A 168 -13.21 -0.92 -6.20
CA LEU A 168 -13.46 -0.07 -7.37
C LEU A 168 -13.25 1.41 -7.04
N ARG A 169 -13.69 1.87 -5.86
CA ARG A 169 -13.44 3.25 -5.39
C ARG A 169 -11.95 3.52 -5.19
N LEU A 170 -11.20 2.58 -4.63
CA LEU A 170 -9.74 2.68 -4.46
C LEU A 170 -9.01 2.74 -5.80
N GLN A 171 -9.44 1.92 -6.77
CA GLN A 171 -8.90 1.95 -8.12
C GLN A 171 -9.18 3.28 -8.81
N ALA A 172 -10.42 3.77 -8.76
CA ALA A 172 -10.80 5.07 -9.33
C ALA A 172 -10.00 6.21 -8.70
N ALA A 173 -9.87 6.20 -7.37
CA ALA A 173 -9.03 7.16 -6.66
C ALA A 173 -7.57 7.13 -7.15
N GLY A 174 -7.02 5.95 -7.46
CA GLY A 174 -5.68 5.80 -8.02
C GLY A 174 -5.52 6.20 -9.50
N ALA A 175 -6.59 6.10 -10.30
CA ALA A 175 -6.57 6.38 -11.73
C ALA A 175 -6.72 7.89 -12.04
N GLU A 176 -7.49 8.64 -11.24
CA GLU A 176 -7.77 10.06 -11.46
C GLU A 176 -6.52 10.97 -11.45
N LEU A 177 -5.42 10.59 -10.79
CA LEU A 177 -4.18 11.39 -10.86
C LEU A 177 -3.27 11.05 -12.04
N VAL A 178 -3.31 9.83 -12.58
CA VAL A 178 -2.50 9.48 -13.76
C VAL A 178 -2.99 10.26 -14.99
N ALA A 179 -4.28 10.60 -15.02
CA ALA A 179 -4.92 11.33 -16.11
C ALA A 179 -4.76 12.87 -16.03
N ARG A 180 -4.20 13.44 -14.96
CA ARG A 180 -3.95 14.90 -14.90
C ARG A 180 -2.63 15.22 -15.60
N PRO A 181 -2.65 15.89 -16.78
CA PRO A 181 -1.43 16.36 -17.38
C PRO A 181 -0.80 17.42 -16.46
N THR A 182 0.48 17.23 -16.15
CA THR A 182 1.34 18.28 -15.59
C THR A 182 1.29 19.49 -16.52
N ARG A 183 0.60 20.55 -16.11
CA ARG A 183 0.71 21.88 -16.71
C ARG A 183 1.72 22.71 -15.93
#